data_AF-A0A9D9NAG3-F1
#
_entry.id   AF-A0A9D9NAG3-F1
#
_cell.length_a   1.000
_cell.length_b   1.000
_cell.length_c   1.000
_cell.angle_alpha   90.00
_cell.angle_beta   90.00
_cell.angle_gamma   90.00
#
_symmetry.space_group_name_H-M   'P 1'
#
loop_
_entity.id
_entity.type
_entity.pdbx_description
1 polymer ?
#
loop_
_entity_poly.entity_id
_entity_poly.type
_entity_poly.pdbx_seq_one_letter_code
_entity_poly.pdbx_strand_id
1 'polypeptide(L)'
;MLTITATNFGVNPAFLNIKEYHEQNLLLLDGDISVDTTAAEYAGIRPMKLTVADLPFAKSRIATALVTAASDGVNYCTLAKVWIADKNTICIGKILPYKSLGNYTIHLNTIFIPTMVTGPVSLNTSKAYTPQFNKGTGDGVEVLTVENPHWMMFMLKASNLVFDSDDQAVEIQLPGFPSDISINPPIIYNESLWSNLGSKYYPAYLRNGVLTISKAEAADEPEGTGTKFTRIITVR
;
A
#
# COMPACT_ATOMS: atom_id res chain seq x y z
N MET A 1 1.26 9.35 -16.05
CA MET A 1 2.04 8.11 -15.84
C MET A 1 3.46 8.51 -15.56
N LEU A 2 4.07 8.02 -14.48
CA LEU A 2 5.43 8.36 -14.14
C LEU A 2 6.40 7.78 -15.18
N THR A 3 7.22 8.63 -15.78
CA THR A 3 8.21 8.20 -16.79
C THR A 3 9.50 7.78 -16.10
N ILE A 4 9.73 6.47 -15.97
CA ILE A 4 10.89 5.88 -15.29
C ILE A 4 11.91 5.46 -16.35
N THR A 5 13.15 5.90 -16.20
CA THR A 5 14.22 5.69 -17.16
C THR A 5 15.26 4.69 -16.70
N ALA A 6 15.44 4.50 -15.39
CA ALA A 6 16.35 3.51 -14.82
C ALA A 6 15.97 3.10 -13.40
N THR A 7 16.45 1.93 -12.98
CA THR A 7 16.51 1.54 -11.56
C THR A 7 17.93 1.08 -11.22
N ASN A 8 18.30 1.12 -9.94
CA ASN A 8 19.61 0.61 -9.48
C ASN A 8 19.51 -0.71 -8.71
N PHE A 9 18.39 -1.44 -8.82
CA PHE A 9 18.10 -2.61 -7.99
C PHE A 9 17.51 -3.79 -8.78
N GLY A 10 17.83 -3.88 -10.08
CA GLY A 10 17.55 -5.05 -10.91
C GLY A 10 16.16 -5.08 -11.53
N VAL A 11 15.30 -4.09 -11.26
CA VAL A 11 13.97 -4.01 -11.86
C VAL A 11 14.02 -3.29 -13.20
N ASN A 12 13.52 -3.91 -14.25
CA ASN A 12 13.43 -3.28 -15.57
C ASN A 12 12.38 -2.14 -15.55
N PRO A 13 12.76 -0.88 -15.87
CA PRO A 13 11.81 0.23 -15.93
C PRO A 13 10.60 -0.01 -16.83
N ALA A 14 10.76 -0.79 -17.90
CA ALA A 14 9.68 -1.09 -18.85
C ALA A 14 8.54 -1.94 -18.24
N PHE A 15 8.78 -2.60 -17.10
CA PHE A 15 7.76 -3.38 -16.38
C PHE A 15 7.05 -2.59 -15.30
N LEU A 16 7.46 -1.33 -15.06
CA LEU A 16 6.89 -0.49 -14.03
C LEU A 16 5.72 0.33 -14.59
N ASN A 17 4.57 0.18 -13.95
CA ASN A 17 3.35 0.92 -14.27
C ASN A 17 2.91 1.71 -13.04
N ILE A 18 3.49 2.91 -12.86
CA ILE A 18 3.21 3.77 -11.71
C ILE A 18 2.42 4.98 -12.19
N LYS A 19 1.15 5.06 -11.80
CA LYS A 19 0.33 6.24 -11.99
C LYS A 19 0.91 7.38 -11.15
N GLU A 20 0.77 8.58 -11.69
CA GLU A 20 1.14 9.80 -10.97
C GLU A 20 0.01 10.81 -11.08
N TYR A 21 -0.17 11.57 -10.01
CA TYR A 21 -0.98 12.77 -10.00
C TYR A 21 -0.25 13.84 -9.21
N HIS A 22 -0.19 15.07 -9.70
CA HIS A 22 0.42 16.16 -8.95
C HIS A 22 -0.36 17.46 -9.11
N GLU A 23 -0.26 18.26 -8.07
CA GLU A 23 -0.66 19.65 -8.03
C GLU A 23 0.52 20.44 -7.46
N GLN A 24 0.43 21.77 -7.39
CA GLN A 24 1.54 22.65 -6.99
C GLN A 24 2.29 22.20 -5.73
N ASN A 25 1.59 21.57 -4.77
CA ASN A 25 2.14 21.28 -3.44
C ASN A 25 2.14 19.78 -3.06
N LEU A 26 1.86 18.88 -4.00
CA LEU A 26 1.89 17.44 -3.74
C LEU A 26 2.17 16.62 -5.00
N LEU A 27 2.75 15.45 -4.82
CA LEU A 27 2.83 14.39 -5.82
C LEU A 27 2.29 13.11 -5.20
N LEU A 28 1.29 12.50 -5.82
CA LEU A 28 0.78 11.18 -5.51
C LEU A 28 1.33 10.19 -6.51
N LEU A 29 1.78 9.05 -6.01
CA LEU A 29 2.08 7.87 -6.80
C LEU A 29 1.12 6.75 -6.43
N ASP A 30 0.83 5.88 -7.39
CA ASP A 30 0.04 4.66 -7.22
C ASP A 30 0.56 3.59 -8.19
N GLY A 31 1.10 2.51 -7.65
CA GLY A 31 1.63 1.39 -8.42
C GLY A 31 2.53 0.49 -7.59
N ASP A 32 2.79 -0.70 -8.12
CA ASP A 32 3.55 -1.74 -7.45
C ASP A 32 4.93 -1.95 -8.08
N ILE A 33 5.90 -2.31 -7.25
CA ILE A 33 7.26 -2.70 -7.66
C ILE A 33 7.59 -4.04 -7.03
N SER A 34 7.68 -5.09 -7.84
CA SER A 34 8.22 -6.38 -7.41
C SER A 34 9.76 -6.30 -7.39
N VAL A 35 10.36 -6.50 -6.23
CA VAL A 35 11.80 -6.50 -6.02
C VAL A 35 12.29 -7.93 -5.91
N ASP A 36 13.20 -8.32 -6.79
CA ASP A 36 13.97 -9.56 -6.66
C ASP A 36 15.20 -9.30 -5.77
N THR A 37 15.24 -9.97 -4.63
CA THR A 37 16.33 -9.84 -3.64
C THR A 37 17.56 -10.68 -3.99
N THR A 38 17.45 -11.56 -4.99
CA THR A 38 18.55 -12.38 -5.51
C THR A 38 19.31 -11.68 -6.64
N ALA A 39 18.75 -10.62 -7.22
CA ALA A 39 19.39 -9.82 -8.26
C ALA A 39 20.74 -9.24 -7.78
N ALA A 40 21.75 -9.28 -8.64
CA ALA A 40 23.09 -8.81 -8.32
C ALA A 40 23.10 -7.30 -8.01
N GLU A 41 22.30 -6.53 -8.74
CA GLU A 41 22.13 -5.08 -8.58
C GLU A 41 21.50 -4.72 -7.23
N TYR A 42 20.68 -5.62 -6.66
CA TYR A 42 20.15 -5.44 -5.32
C TYR A 42 21.23 -5.59 -4.24
N ALA A 43 22.33 -6.30 -4.51
CA ALA A 43 23.41 -6.49 -3.55
C ALA A 43 24.18 -5.17 -3.31
N GLY A 44 24.32 -4.77 -2.05
CA GLY A 44 25.15 -3.61 -1.66
C GLY A 44 24.53 -2.22 -1.87
N ILE A 45 23.41 -2.08 -2.58
CA ILE A 45 22.76 -0.77 -2.78
C ILE A 45 21.99 -0.32 -1.54
N ARG A 46 22.12 0.97 -1.22
CA ARG A 46 21.35 1.68 -0.20
C ARG A 46 21.42 3.19 -0.47
N PRO A 47 20.32 3.88 -0.82
CA PRO A 47 18.96 3.38 -1.04
C PRO A 47 18.75 2.69 -2.41
N MET A 48 17.59 2.05 -2.60
CA MET A 48 17.03 1.76 -3.93
C MET A 48 16.61 3.09 -4.58
N LYS A 49 16.82 3.21 -5.88
CA LYS A 49 16.56 4.44 -6.64
C LYS A 49 15.80 4.13 -7.91
N LEU A 50 14.76 4.93 -8.15
CA LEU A 50 14.10 5.08 -9.44
C LEU A 50 14.59 6.39 -10.05
N THR A 51 15.14 6.32 -11.25
CA THR A 51 15.44 7.50 -12.07
C THR A 51 14.26 7.79 -12.96
N VAL A 52 13.81 9.04 -12.99
CA VAL A 52 12.61 9.50 -13.70
C VAL A 52 12.91 10.73 -14.57
N ALA A 53 12.08 10.96 -15.58
CA ALA A 53 12.31 12.02 -16.57
C ALA A 53 12.27 13.44 -15.99
N ASP A 54 11.28 13.74 -15.14
CA ASP A 54 11.19 14.98 -14.35
C ASP A 54 10.20 14.78 -13.20
N LEU A 55 10.35 15.55 -12.14
CA LEU A 55 9.43 15.60 -10.99
C LEU A 55 8.96 17.03 -10.76
N PRO A 56 7.75 17.22 -10.21
CA PRO A 56 7.17 18.55 -9.99
C PRO A 56 7.99 19.41 -9.02
N PHE A 57 8.84 18.79 -8.19
CA PHE A 57 9.74 19.48 -7.27
C PHE A 57 11.01 18.67 -7.03
N ALA A 58 12.08 19.38 -6.67
CA ALA A 58 13.40 18.78 -6.52
C ALA A 58 13.56 17.96 -5.24
N LYS A 59 12.85 18.26 -4.16
CA LYS A 59 13.01 17.56 -2.88
C LYS A 59 11.70 17.41 -2.15
N SER A 60 11.46 16.24 -1.57
CA SER A 60 10.32 16.00 -0.71
C SER A 60 10.74 15.82 0.75
N ARG A 61 9.77 15.97 1.65
CA ARG A 61 9.85 15.36 2.98
C ARG A 61 9.84 13.83 2.84
N ILE A 62 10.33 13.13 3.86
CA ILE A 62 10.25 11.66 3.89
C ILE A 62 8.78 11.27 4.00
N ALA A 63 8.33 10.40 3.10
CA ALA A 63 7.05 9.73 3.11
C ALA A 63 7.26 8.21 3.33
N THR A 64 6.18 7.44 3.22
CA THR A 64 6.18 6.00 3.46
C THR A 64 5.46 5.25 2.35
N ALA A 65 6.03 4.12 1.94
CA ALA A 65 5.38 3.13 1.08
C ALA A 65 5.12 1.85 1.89
N LEU A 66 4.00 1.17 1.62
CA LEU A 66 3.76 -0.17 2.16
C LEU A 66 4.66 -1.18 1.42
N VAL A 67 5.18 -2.17 2.13
CA VAL A 67 5.97 -3.24 1.55
C VAL A 67 5.43 -4.55 2.05
N THR A 68 5.08 -5.45 1.13
CA THR A 68 4.54 -6.78 1.45
C THR A 68 5.49 -7.88 1.01
N ALA A 69 5.51 -8.97 1.75
CA ALA A 69 6.26 -10.18 1.43
C ALA A 69 5.52 -11.40 1.97
N ALA A 70 5.79 -12.57 1.40
CA ALA A 70 5.34 -13.84 1.93
C ALA A 70 6.55 -14.66 2.40
N SER A 71 6.43 -15.34 3.54
CA SER A 71 7.42 -16.30 4.04
C SER A 71 6.70 -17.39 4.81
N ASP A 72 7.07 -18.64 4.56
CA ASP A 72 6.58 -19.82 5.31
C ASP A 72 5.05 -19.89 5.41
N GLY A 73 4.36 -19.55 4.31
CA GLY A 73 2.89 -19.54 4.26
C GLY A 73 2.23 -18.44 5.10
N VAL A 74 2.96 -17.35 5.39
CA VAL A 74 2.47 -16.17 6.12
C VAL A 74 2.76 -14.90 5.32
N ASN A 75 1.76 -14.03 5.26
CA ASN A 75 1.82 -12.71 4.64
C ASN A 75 2.27 -11.63 5.63
N TYR A 76 3.34 -10.91 5.30
CA TYR A 76 3.92 -9.83 6.10
C TYR A 76 3.87 -8.49 5.39
N CYS A 77 3.74 -7.42 6.17
CA CYS A 77 3.71 -6.04 5.73
C CYS A 77 4.56 -5.15 6.64
N THR A 78 5.28 -4.20 6.04
CA THR A 78 6.05 -3.18 6.73
C THR A 78 6.05 -1.87 5.93
N LEU A 79 6.83 -0.88 6.38
CA LEU A 79 6.96 0.42 5.72
C LEU A 79 8.40 0.65 5.23
N ALA A 80 8.53 1.08 3.98
CA ALA A 80 9.76 1.67 3.47
C ALA A 80 9.69 3.19 3.56
N LYS A 81 10.79 3.82 3.96
CA LYS A 81 10.96 5.27 3.79
C LYS A 81 11.11 5.58 2.30
N VAL A 82 10.38 6.57 1.80
CA VAL A 82 10.48 7.01 0.41
C VAL A 82 10.61 8.53 0.34
N TRP A 83 11.43 9.04 -0.57
CA TRP A 83 11.61 10.49 -0.74
C TRP A 83 12.13 10.85 -2.13
N ILE A 84 11.81 12.07 -2.55
CA ILE A 84 12.41 12.70 -3.74
C ILE A 84 13.72 13.35 -3.31
N ALA A 85 14.83 12.88 -3.89
CA ALA A 85 16.18 13.35 -3.57
C ALA A 85 16.61 14.55 -4.42
N ASP A 86 16.20 14.54 -5.68
CA ASP A 86 16.40 15.57 -6.70
C ASP A 86 15.25 15.49 -7.72
N LYS A 87 15.25 16.35 -8.75
CA LYS A 87 14.20 16.40 -9.78
C LYS A 87 14.04 15.13 -10.61
N ASN A 88 14.96 14.16 -10.51
CA ASN A 88 14.99 12.98 -11.35
C ASN A 88 15.12 11.69 -10.55
N THR A 89 15.09 11.74 -9.22
CA THR A 89 15.40 10.58 -8.37
C THR A 89 14.41 10.43 -7.23
N ILE A 90 13.70 9.30 -7.23
CA ILE A 90 12.93 8.81 -6.08
C ILE A 90 13.75 7.72 -5.39
N CYS A 91 14.03 7.94 -4.11
CA CYS A 91 14.73 6.98 -3.25
C CYS A 91 13.73 6.15 -2.44
N ILE A 92 14.02 4.86 -2.30
CA ILE A 92 13.26 3.90 -1.50
C ILE A 92 14.22 3.19 -0.54
N GLY A 93 13.86 3.22 0.75
CA GLY A 93 14.58 2.53 1.80
C GLY A 93 14.46 1.01 1.62
N LYS A 94 15.60 0.33 1.66
CA LYS A 94 15.66 -1.14 1.57
C LYS A 94 15.14 -1.79 2.85
N ILE A 95 14.34 -2.85 2.71
CA ILE A 95 13.89 -3.67 3.83
C ILE A 95 14.93 -4.77 4.07
N LEU A 96 15.89 -4.49 4.97
CA LEU A 96 17.00 -5.41 5.27
C LEU A 96 16.54 -6.80 5.72
N PRO A 97 15.49 -6.94 6.56
CA PRO A 97 14.99 -8.26 6.94
C PRO A 97 14.50 -9.11 5.76
N TYR A 98 14.12 -8.51 4.64
CA TYR A 98 13.58 -9.24 3.47
C TYR A 98 14.67 -9.76 2.53
N LYS A 99 15.95 -9.53 2.81
CA LYS A 99 17.07 -9.90 1.92
C LYS A 99 17.06 -11.39 1.52
N SER A 100 16.58 -12.27 2.37
CA SER A 100 16.59 -13.73 2.14
C SER A 100 15.26 -14.29 1.63
N LEU A 101 14.24 -13.46 1.39
CA LEU A 101 12.89 -13.93 1.03
C LEU A 101 12.72 -14.25 -0.46
N GLY A 102 13.76 -14.04 -1.27
CA GLY A 102 13.67 -14.18 -2.72
C GLY A 102 13.05 -12.94 -3.37
N ASN A 103 11.85 -12.53 -2.96
CA ASN A 103 11.21 -11.31 -3.45
C ASN A 103 10.34 -10.61 -2.40
N TYR A 104 9.96 -9.37 -2.68
CA TYR A 104 8.90 -8.64 -2.00
C TYR A 104 8.29 -7.59 -2.93
N THR A 105 7.13 -7.05 -2.57
CA THR A 105 6.44 -6.01 -3.34
C THR A 105 6.42 -4.69 -2.58
N ILE A 106 6.79 -3.60 -3.24
CA ILE A 106 6.60 -2.24 -2.72
C ILE A 106 5.34 -1.66 -3.36
N HIS A 107 4.42 -1.22 -2.53
CA HIS A 107 3.21 -0.52 -2.93
C HIS A 107 3.45 0.99 -2.81
N LEU A 108 3.75 1.66 -3.93
CA LEU A 108 4.04 3.09 -3.99
C LEU A 108 2.78 3.96 -3.92
N ASN A 109 1.81 3.60 -3.09
CA ASN A 109 0.62 4.39 -2.77
C ASN A 109 0.96 5.55 -1.83
N THR A 110 1.76 6.49 -2.32
CA THR A 110 2.48 7.48 -1.51
C THR A 110 2.11 8.91 -1.90
N ILE A 111 1.98 9.79 -0.90
CA ILE A 111 1.96 11.25 -1.12
C ILE A 111 3.33 11.83 -0.74
N PHE A 112 3.95 12.55 -1.68
CA PHE A 112 5.14 13.35 -1.47
C PHE A 112 4.76 14.82 -1.31
N ILE A 113 5.32 15.47 -0.30
CA ILE A 113 5.16 16.90 -0.04
C ILE A 113 6.53 17.57 -0.20
N PRO A 114 6.65 18.67 -0.97
CA PRO A 114 7.91 19.38 -1.13
C PRO A 114 8.44 19.94 0.19
N THR A 115 9.76 19.99 0.36
CA THR A 115 10.38 20.40 1.64
C THR A 115 10.10 21.86 2.01
N MET A 116 10.02 22.75 1.01
CA MET A 116 9.97 24.21 1.20
C MET A 116 8.54 24.79 1.15
N VAL A 117 7.52 23.95 1.05
CA VAL A 117 6.12 24.41 1.07
C VAL A 117 5.56 24.27 2.48
N THR A 118 4.97 25.37 2.96
CA THR A 118 4.14 25.44 4.15
C THR A 118 2.78 26.01 3.74
N GLY A 119 1.70 25.37 4.15
CA GLY A 119 0.36 25.82 3.80
C GLY A 119 -0.69 24.74 4.03
N PRO A 120 -1.97 25.13 4.11
CA PRO A 120 -3.06 24.16 4.18
C PRO A 120 -3.08 23.34 2.89
N VAL A 121 -3.07 22.02 3.03
CA VAL A 121 -3.49 21.13 1.94
C VAL A 121 -5.01 21.19 1.94
N SER A 122 -5.62 21.66 0.85
CA SER A 122 -7.07 21.73 0.72
C SER A 122 -7.67 20.36 1.06
N LEU A 123 -8.51 20.35 2.10
CA LEU A 123 -9.10 19.12 2.62
C LEU A 123 -10.13 18.61 1.63
N ASN A 124 -9.90 17.38 1.17
CA ASN A 124 -10.77 16.67 0.25
C ASN A 124 -12.06 16.24 0.95
N THR A 125 -13.08 15.88 0.16
CA THR A 125 -14.36 15.40 0.70
C THR A 125 -14.16 14.06 1.38
N SER A 126 -14.59 13.97 2.64
CA SER A 126 -14.67 12.70 3.36
C SER A 126 -16.04 12.06 3.14
N LYS A 127 -16.07 10.77 2.84
CA LYS A 127 -17.30 10.00 2.66
C LYS A 127 -17.20 8.70 3.46
N ALA A 128 -18.16 8.49 4.36
CA ALA A 128 -18.31 7.24 5.09
C ALA A 128 -19.24 6.28 4.32
N TYR A 129 -18.97 4.99 4.46
CA TYR A 129 -19.78 3.93 3.88
C TYR A 129 -20.39 3.09 5.00
N THR A 130 -21.62 2.64 4.81
CA THR A 130 -22.24 1.62 5.66
C THR A 130 -21.91 0.24 5.08
N PRO A 131 -21.04 -0.56 5.73
CA PRO A 131 -20.65 -1.87 5.22
C PRO A 131 -21.83 -2.85 5.25
N GLN A 132 -21.97 -3.66 4.20
CA GLN A 132 -22.94 -4.76 4.13
C GLN A 132 -22.20 -6.07 3.88
N PHE A 133 -22.38 -7.06 4.74
CA PHE A 133 -21.70 -8.34 4.61
C PHE A 133 -22.48 -9.26 3.66
N ASN A 134 -21.80 -9.70 2.60
CA ASN A 134 -22.30 -10.75 1.70
C ASN A 134 -21.85 -12.14 2.18
N LYS A 135 -20.65 -12.22 2.80
CA LYS A 135 -20.07 -13.42 3.39
C LYS A 135 -19.26 -13.09 4.64
N GLY A 136 -19.22 -14.01 5.60
CA GLY A 136 -18.63 -13.77 6.91
C GLY A 136 -19.34 -12.66 7.68
N THR A 137 -18.77 -12.23 8.79
CA THR A 137 -19.27 -11.11 9.60
C THR A 137 -18.12 -10.27 10.16
N GLY A 138 -18.43 -9.17 10.82
CA GLY A 138 -17.43 -8.35 11.50
C GLY A 138 -18.05 -7.33 12.43
N ASP A 139 -17.25 -6.87 13.40
CA ASP A 139 -17.66 -5.93 14.43
C ASP A 139 -16.84 -4.65 14.36
N GLY A 140 -17.49 -3.52 14.66
CA GLY A 140 -16.84 -2.20 14.66
C GLY A 140 -16.21 -1.84 13.31
N VAL A 141 -16.86 -2.22 12.20
CA VAL A 141 -16.35 -1.99 10.86
C VAL A 141 -16.68 -0.57 10.42
N GLU A 142 -15.62 0.21 10.19
CA GLU A 142 -15.66 1.59 9.72
C GLU A 142 -14.93 1.64 8.38
N VAL A 143 -15.61 2.15 7.35
CA VAL A 143 -15.03 2.36 6.02
C VAL A 143 -15.25 3.80 5.61
N LEU A 144 -14.16 4.48 5.26
CA LEU A 144 -14.21 5.85 4.78
C LEU A 144 -13.27 6.09 3.62
N THR A 145 -13.64 7.05 2.77
CA THR A 145 -12.77 7.58 1.73
C THR A 145 -12.54 9.06 1.94
N VAL A 146 -11.35 9.53 1.57
CA VAL A 146 -11.03 10.95 1.41
C VAL A 146 -10.65 11.11 -0.06
N GLU A 147 -11.44 11.87 -0.81
CA GLU A 147 -11.35 11.83 -2.28
C GLU A 147 -11.60 13.17 -2.95
N ASN A 148 -11.00 13.29 -4.14
CA ASN A 148 -11.31 14.31 -5.14
C ASN A 148 -11.44 13.63 -6.53
N PRO A 149 -11.67 14.39 -7.61
CA PRO A 149 -11.82 13.80 -8.95
C PRO A 149 -10.60 13.04 -9.48
N HIS A 150 -9.42 13.18 -8.89
CA HIS A 150 -8.16 12.66 -9.41
C HIS A 150 -7.54 11.55 -8.56
N TRP A 151 -7.86 11.49 -7.28
CA TRP A 151 -7.34 10.46 -6.39
C TRP A 151 -8.28 10.18 -5.22
N MET A 152 -8.07 9.04 -4.57
CA MET A 152 -8.81 8.62 -3.40
C MET A 152 -7.89 7.93 -2.40
N MET A 153 -8.05 8.27 -1.12
CA MET A 153 -7.54 7.48 -0.01
C MET A 153 -8.67 6.62 0.54
N PHE A 154 -8.48 5.30 0.52
CA PHE A 154 -9.36 4.32 1.15
C PHE A 154 -8.84 3.96 2.54
N MET A 155 -9.72 3.95 3.52
CA MET A 155 -9.42 3.52 4.88
C MET A 155 -10.47 2.54 5.37
N LEU A 156 -10.01 1.48 6.02
CA LEU A 156 -10.86 0.53 6.73
C LEU A 156 -10.29 0.31 8.12
N LYS A 157 -11.19 0.17 9.09
CA LYS A 157 -10.92 -0.33 10.43
C LYS A 157 -12.00 -1.35 10.78
N ALA A 158 -11.64 -2.43 11.44
CA ALA A 158 -12.57 -3.39 12.02
C ALA A 158 -12.04 -3.87 13.37
N SER A 159 -12.88 -3.92 14.39
CA SER A 159 -12.50 -4.51 15.68
C SER A 159 -12.33 -6.02 15.55
N ASN A 160 -13.18 -6.65 14.73
CA ASN A 160 -13.12 -8.08 14.44
C ASN A 160 -13.63 -8.39 13.03
N LEU A 161 -13.15 -9.51 12.47
CA LEU A 161 -13.64 -10.12 11.23
C LEU A 161 -13.78 -11.62 11.47
N VAL A 162 -14.95 -12.17 11.15
CA VAL A 162 -15.23 -13.61 11.21
C VAL A 162 -15.36 -14.11 9.79
N PHE A 163 -14.40 -14.92 9.37
CA PHE A 163 -14.34 -15.49 8.03
C PHE A 163 -15.38 -16.59 7.86
N ASP A 164 -15.97 -16.66 6.66
CA ASP A 164 -16.84 -17.75 6.26
C ASP A 164 -16.10 -19.10 6.36
N SER A 165 -16.77 -20.14 6.86
CA SER A 165 -16.11 -21.43 7.13
C SER A 165 -15.67 -22.15 5.85
N ASP A 166 -16.42 -21.97 4.76
CA ASP A 166 -16.26 -22.78 3.56
C ASP A 166 -15.23 -22.12 2.64
N ASP A 167 -15.34 -20.80 2.46
CA ASP A 167 -14.47 -20.03 1.56
C ASP A 167 -13.27 -19.39 2.27
N GLN A 168 -13.24 -19.38 3.60
CA GLN A 168 -12.23 -18.67 4.40
C GLN A 168 -12.09 -17.19 4.00
N ALA A 169 -13.22 -16.56 3.68
CA ALA A 169 -13.29 -15.20 3.15
C ALA A 169 -14.33 -14.35 3.90
N VAL A 170 -14.12 -13.04 3.86
CA VAL A 170 -15.13 -12.02 4.20
C VAL A 170 -15.39 -11.18 2.96
N GLU A 171 -16.65 -11.02 2.60
CA GLU A 171 -17.08 -10.17 1.48
C GLU A 171 -17.95 -9.03 2.01
N ILE A 172 -17.52 -7.80 1.77
CA ILE A 172 -18.17 -6.57 2.24
C ILE A 172 -18.56 -5.74 1.01
N GLN A 173 -19.86 -5.60 0.77
CA GLN A 173 -20.40 -4.63 -0.16
C GLN A 173 -20.37 -3.23 0.46
N LEU A 174 -19.91 -2.26 -0.34
CA LEU A 174 -19.88 -0.83 -0.03
C LEU A 174 -20.80 -0.10 -1.02
N PRO A 175 -22.10 0.07 -0.70
CA PRO A 175 -23.04 0.74 -1.59
C PRO A 175 -22.58 2.16 -1.95
N GLY A 176 -22.64 2.49 -3.24
CA GLY A 176 -22.23 3.80 -3.76
C GLY A 176 -20.71 4.03 -3.75
N PHE A 177 -19.91 2.98 -3.60
CA PHE A 177 -18.46 3.05 -3.81
C PHE A 177 -18.14 3.24 -5.31
N PRO A 178 -17.16 4.09 -5.66
CA PRO A 178 -16.83 4.36 -7.06
C PRO A 178 -16.45 3.09 -7.84
N SER A 179 -17.08 2.87 -9.00
CA SER A 179 -16.86 1.69 -9.83
C SER A 179 -15.55 1.72 -10.62
N ASP A 180 -14.97 2.90 -10.81
CA ASP A 180 -13.69 3.11 -11.49
C ASP A 180 -12.48 2.74 -10.62
N ILE A 181 -12.68 2.52 -9.32
CA ILE A 181 -11.60 2.17 -8.41
C ILE A 181 -11.44 0.66 -8.27
N SER A 182 -10.19 0.21 -8.41
CA SER A 182 -9.76 -1.16 -8.20
C SER A 182 -8.44 -1.16 -7.43
N ILE A 183 -8.46 -1.63 -6.17
CA ILE A 183 -7.28 -1.61 -5.27
C ILE A 183 -7.08 -2.95 -4.55
N ASN A 184 -5.84 -3.23 -4.13
CA ASN A 184 -5.49 -4.43 -3.36
C ASN A 184 -4.97 -4.05 -1.96
N PRO A 185 -5.84 -3.57 -1.06
CA PRO A 185 -5.37 -3.10 0.24
C PRO A 185 -4.93 -4.28 1.12
N PRO A 186 -3.71 -4.26 1.69
CA PRO A 186 -3.36 -5.23 2.73
C PRO A 186 -4.17 -4.91 4.00
N ILE A 187 -4.92 -5.88 4.52
CA ILE A 187 -5.66 -5.70 5.78
C ILE A 187 -4.75 -6.13 6.93
N ILE A 188 -4.06 -5.15 7.50
CA ILE A 188 -3.07 -5.36 8.56
C ILE A 188 -3.82 -5.64 9.86
N TYR A 189 -3.32 -6.58 10.66
CA TYR A 189 -3.88 -6.88 11.98
C TYR A 189 -2.79 -6.83 13.06
N ASN A 190 -3.21 -6.37 14.23
CA ASN A 190 -2.31 -6.31 15.39
C ASN A 190 -2.22 -7.67 16.06
N GLU A 191 -1.00 -8.10 16.37
CA GLU A 191 -0.71 -9.26 17.19
C GLU A 191 0.34 -8.92 18.26
N SER A 192 0.37 -9.71 19.32
CA SER A 192 1.31 -9.56 20.45
C SER A 192 2.73 -10.02 20.09
N LEU A 193 2.92 -10.65 18.93
CA LEU A 193 4.17 -11.31 18.54
C LEU A 193 5.04 -10.36 17.72
N TRP A 194 6.31 -10.28 18.11
CA TRP A 194 7.30 -9.49 17.38
C TRP A 194 7.91 -10.30 16.25
N SER A 195 7.75 -9.82 15.01
CA SER A 195 8.47 -10.34 13.85
C SER A 195 9.36 -9.25 13.26
N ASN A 196 10.61 -9.60 12.96
CA ASN A 196 11.53 -8.78 12.17
C ASN A 196 11.05 -8.60 10.71
N LEU A 197 10.06 -9.38 10.27
CA LEU A 197 9.43 -9.24 8.97
C LEU A 197 8.27 -8.22 8.94
N GLY A 198 7.92 -7.62 10.09
CA GLY A 198 6.81 -6.66 10.18
C GLY A 198 5.51 -7.28 10.66
N SER A 199 4.41 -6.54 10.47
CA SER A 199 3.06 -6.99 10.86
C SER A 199 2.54 -8.01 9.86
N LYS A 200 1.64 -8.89 10.30
CA LYS A 200 0.91 -9.75 9.37
C LYS A 200 -0.26 -9.02 8.73
N TYR A 201 -0.73 -9.51 7.59
CA TYR A 201 -1.90 -8.95 6.92
C TYR A 201 -2.71 -10.02 6.18
N TYR A 202 -3.99 -9.75 5.98
CA TYR A 202 -4.83 -10.51 5.06
C TYR A 202 -4.78 -9.92 3.66
N PRO A 203 -4.55 -10.73 2.61
CA PRO A 203 -4.72 -10.28 1.25
C PRO A 203 -6.19 -9.89 1.01
N ALA A 204 -6.39 -8.75 0.36
CA ALA A 204 -7.71 -8.30 -0.03
C ALA A 204 -7.69 -7.57 -1.36
N TYR A 205 -8.85 -7.55 -2.00
CA TYR A 205 -9.10 -6.76 -3.20
C TYR A 205 -10.47 -6.08 -3.12
N LEU A 206 -10.57 -4.86 -3.63
CA LEU A 206 -11.81 -4.10 -3.75
C LEU A 206 -12.09 -3.87 -5.23
N ARG A 207 -13.19 -4.44 -5.74
CA ARG A 207 -13.63 -4.32 -7.13
C ARG A 207 -15.12 -4.06 -7.16
N ASN A 208 -15.58 -3.12 -7.98
CA ASN A 208 -17.01 -2.82 -8.15
C ASN A 208 -17.74 -2.60 -6.81
N GLY A 209 -17.06 -1.97 -5.84
CA GLY A 209 -17.60 -1.73 -4.51
C GLY A 209 -17.71 -2.94 -3.59
N VAL A 210 -17.16 -4.10 -3.97
CA VAL A 210 -17.08 -5.29 -3.10
C VAL A 210 -15.64 -5.48 -2.64
N LEU A 211 -15.41 -5.37 -1.33
CA LEU A 211 -14.15 -5.71 -0.69
C LEU A 211 -14.17 -7.19 -0.32
N THR A 212 -13.24 -7.97 -0.86
CA THR A 212 -13.04 -9.37 -0.50
C THR A 212 -11.74 -9.50 0.27
N ILE A 213 -11.81 -10.02 1.49
CA ILE A 213 -10.68 -10.26 2.38
C ILE A 213 -10.53 -11.77 2.53
N SER A 214 -9.35 -12.31 2.23
CA SER A 214 -9.10 -13.74 2.32
C SER A 214 -8.20 -14.07 3.50
N LYS A 215 -8.56 -15.13 4.24
CA LYS A 215 -7.68 -15.72 5.26
C LYS A 215 -6.61 -16.62 4.63
N ALA A 216 -6.75 -16.99 3.34
CA ALA A 216 -5.82 -17.89 2.67
C ALA A 216 -4.37 -17.41 2.85
N GLU A 217 -3.49 -18.32 3.32
CA GLU A 217 -2.06 -18.05 3.58
C GLU A 217 -1.78 -17.03 4.71
N ALA A 218 -2.77 -16.72 5.54
CA ALA A 218 -2.53 -16.10 6.84
C ALA A 218 -2.60 -17.20 7.90
N ALA A 219 -1.51 -17.39 8.65
CA ALA A 219 -1.51 -18.29 9.81
C ALA A 219 -2.69 -17.98 10.73
N ASP A 220 -3.25 -19.01 11.38
CA ASP A 220 -4.35 -18.85 12.32
C ASP A 220 -4.07 -17.70 13.30
N GLU A 221 -5.05 -16.80 13.45
CA GLU A 221 -4.95 -15.66 14.36
C GLU A 221 -4.60 -16.19 15.76
N PRO A 222 -3.45 -15.81 16.35
CA PRO A 222 -3.21 -16.13 17.74
C PRO A 222 -4.28 -15.48 18.61
N GLU A 223 -4.57 -16.11 19.75
CA GLU A 223 -5.49 -15.56 20.75
C GLU A 223 -5.06 -14.14 21.14
N GLY A 224 -5.98 -13.19 21.10
CA GLY A 224 -5.71 -11.76 21.32
C GLY A 224 -5.36 -10.96 20.06
N THR A 225 -5.55 -11.50 18.86
CA THR A 225 -5.48 -10.72 17.61
C THR A 225 -6.47 -9.56 17.66
N GLY A 226 -5.95 -8.34 17.50
CA GLY A 226 -6.68 -7.11 17.74
C GLY A 226 -7.36 -6.54 16.50
N THR A 227 -7.40 -5.21 16.44
CA THR A 227 -7.98 -4.42 15.35
C THR A 227 -7.33 -4.73 14.01
N LYS A 228 -8.18 -4.84 12.99
CA LYS A 228 -7.83 -4.93 11.57
C LYS A 228 -7.92 -3.55 10.94
N PHE A 229 -6.94 -3.15 10.14
CA PHE A 229 -6.92 -1.83 9.52
C PHE A 229 -6.17 -1.80 8.19
N THR A 230 -6.52 -0.83 7.35
CA THR A 230 -5.73 -0.48 6.17
C THR A 230 -5.89 0.98 5.82
N ARG A 231 -4.89 1.52 5.12
CA ARG A 231 -4.97 2.81 4.44
C ARG A 231 -4.16 2.73 3.17
N ILE A 232 -4.82 2.94 2.04
CA ILE A 232 -4.18 2.95 0.73
C ILE A 232 -4.68 4.14 -0.09
N ILE A 233 -3.84 4.61 -0.99
CA ILE A 233 -4.08 5.80 -1.81
C ILE A 233 -4.01 5.37 -3.26
N THR A 234 -5.00 5.72 -4.06
CA THR A 234 -5.05 5.36 -5.47
C THR A 234 -5.29 6.59 -6.33
N VAL A 235 -4.65 6.61 -7.49
CA VAL A 235 -4.85 7.63 -8.54
C VAL A 235 -5.92 7.10 -9.50
N ARG A 236 -6.93 7.94 -9.78
CA ARG A 236 -8.00 7.65 -10.74
C ARG A 236 -7.42 7.63 -12.14
#